data_AF-A0A5R8UA62-F1
#
_entry.id   AF-A0A5R8UA62-F1
#
_cell.length_a   1.000
_cell.length_b   1.000
_cell.length_c   1.000
_cell.angle_alpha   90.00
_cell.angle_beta   90.00
_cell.angle_gamma   90.00
#
_symmetry.space_group_name_H-M   'P 1'
#
loop_
_entity.id
_entity.type
_entity.pdbx_description
1 polymer ?
#
loop_
_entity_poly.entity_id
_entity_poly.type
_entity_poly.pdbx_seq_one_letter_code
_entity_poly.pdbx_strand_id
1 'polypeptide(L)'
;MIPKKLHRIWYPSLETFSCSTPYSIDEARRKLINAIDDDDEMKGKIGHDQLTISHTTWYWGRSHTTTFRGSWQETPSGVILEGVYTNLAFMSLWFTVVLIIGTFSVIAGVFSLISALITSPLQQSAIQEALIFMFAPPGMLALGTLLMPFITAHQSHFNPTIKQLIQQALK
;
A
#
# COMPACT_ATOMS: atom_id res chain seq x y z
N MET A 1 20.05 -6.23 -9.18
CA MET A 1 18.96 -6.26 -10.20
C MET A 1 17.86 -7.15 -9.64
N ILE A 2 16.72 -6.59 -9.19
CA ILE A 2 15.64 -7.38 -8.59
C ILE A 2 14.91 -8.15 -9.71
N PRO A 3 14.70 -9.47 -9.58
CA PRO A 3 13.94 -10.23 -10.57
C PRO A 3 12.54 -9.65 -10.75
N LYS A 4 12.07 -9.49 -12.00
CA LYS A 4 10.73 -8.93 -12.31
C LYS A 4 9.59 -9.57 -11.50
N LYS A 5 9.70 -10.87 -11.17
CA LYS A 5 8.73 -11.58 -10.32
C LYS A 5 8.70 -11.06 -8.88
N LEU A 6 9.86 -10.86 -8.26
CA LEU A 6 9.97 -10.30 -6.90
C LEU A 6 9.47 -8.86 -6.85
N HIS A 7 9.82 -8.07 -7.88
CA HIS A 7 9.30 -6.70 -7.99
C HIS A 7 7.77 -6.67 -8.01
N ARG A 8 7.10 -7.56 -8.75
CA ARG A 8 5.63 -7.61 -8.78
C ARG A 8 5.00 -8.06 -7.47
N ILE A 9 5.71 -8.83 -6.64
CA ILE A 9 5.23 -9.24 -5.30
C ILE A 9 5.32 -8.06 -4.34
N TRP A 10 6.40 -7.28 -4.41
CA TRP A 10 6.64 -6.17 -3.48
C TRP A 10 5.97 -4.87 -3.91
N TYR A 11 5.76 -4.71 -5.21
CA TYR A 11 5.08 -3.60 -5.86
C TYR A 11 4.00 -4.18 -6.78
N PRO A 12 2.87 -4.63 -6.20
CA PRO A 12 1.78 -5.11 -7.03
C PRO A 12 1.21 -3.95 -7.84
N SER A 13 0.74 -4.24 -9.05
CA SER A 13 0.05 -3.25 -9.87
C SER A 13 -1.18 -2.76 -9.12
N LEU A 14 -1.25 -1.45 -8.89
CA LEU A 14 -2.43 -0.85 -8.27
C LEU A 14 -3.63 -1.09 -9.18
N GLU A 15 -4.76 -1.49 -8.60
CA GLU A 15 -6.00 -1.62 -9.33
C GLU A 15 -6.44 -0.22 -9.79
N THR A 16 -6.52 -0.05 -11.11
CA THR A 16 -7.04 1.17 -11.72
C THR A 16 -8.55 1.08 -11.81
N PHE A 17 -9.21 2.20 -11.53
CA PHE A 17 -10.64 2.34 -11.67
C PHE A 17 -10.94 3.53 -12.57
N SER A 18 -11.84 3.33 -13.53
CA SER A 18 -12.33 4.36 -14.44
C SER A 18 -13.86 4.31 -14.47
N CYS A 19 -14.50 5.46 -14.33
CA CYS A 19 -15.95 5.62 -14.38
C CYS A 19 -16.30 6.82 -15.26
N SER A 20 -17.01 6.56 -16.35
CA SER A 20 -17.55 7.62 -17.21
C SER A 20 -18.93 8.04 -16.72
N THR A 21 -19.20 9.34 -16.73
CA THR A 21 -20.48 9.93 -16.37
C THR A 21 -20.87 11.01 -17.38
N PRO A 22 -22.17 11.12 -17.74
CA PRO A 22 -22.64 12.17 -18.65
C PRO A 22 -22.73 13.54 -17.98
N TYR A 23 -22.56 13.62 -16.64
CA TYR A 23 -22.63 14.88 -15.90
C TYR A 23 -21.46 15.81 -16.23
N SER A 24 -21.68 17.11 -16.02
CA SER A 24 -20.58 18.10 -15.98
C SER A 24 -19.66 17.83 -14.78
N ILE A 25 -18.42 18.33 -14.81
CA ILE A 25 -17.47 18.17 -13.70
C ILE A 25 -18.09 18.64 -12.38
N ASP A 26 -18.73 19.81 -12.36
CA ASP A 26 -19.30 20.39 -11.15
C ASP A 26 -20.47 19.60 -10.59
N GLU A 27 -21.29 19.03 -11.48
CA GLU A 27 -22.41 18.18 -11.08
C GLU A 27 -21.93 16.81 -10.57
N ALA A 28 -20.98 16.18 -11.28
CA ALA A 28 -20.34 14.94 -10.84
C ALA A 28 -19.68 15.11 -9.46
N ARG A 29 -19.00 16.25 -9.23
CA ARG A 29 -18.43 16.59 -7.92
C ARG A 29 -19.49 16.72 -6.86
N ARG A 30 -20.54 17.49 -7.11
CA ARG A 30 -21.60 17.71 -6.12
C ARG A 30 -22.26 16.39 -5.71
N LYS A 31 -22.54 15.51 -6.66
CA LYS A 31 -23.08 14.16 -6.38
C LYS A 31 -22.13 13.34 -5.52
N LEU A 32 -20.83 13.39 -5.81
CA LEU A 32 -19.83 12.66 -5.04
C LEU A 32 -19.63 13.24 -3.63
N ILE A 33 -19.72 14.57 -3.46
CA ILE A 33 -19.71 15.22 -2.13
C ILE A 33 -20.92 14.76 -1.32
N ASN A 34 -22.11 14.82 -1.91
CA ASN A 34 -23.33 14.37 -1.22
C ASN A 34 -23.23 12.91 -0.80
N ALA A 35 -22.72 12.02 -1.67
CA ALA A 35 -22.53 10.62 -1.32
C ALA A 35 -21.51 10.40 -0.20
N ILE A 36 -20.50 11.28 -0.05
CA ILE A 36 -19.56 11.25 1.08
C ILE A 36 -20.25 11.74 2.35
N ASP A 37 -21.07 12.79 2.26
CA ASP A 37 -21.77 13.36 3.42
C ASP A 37 -22.90 12.44 3.94
N ASP A 38 -23.50 11.64 3.04
CA ASP A 38 -24.57 10.68 3.36
C ASP A 38 -24.06 9.36 3.97
N ASP A 39 -22.75 9.08 3.90
CA ASP A 39 -22.15 7.82 4.37
C ASP A 39 -21.08 8.10 5.44
N ASP A 40 -21.40 7.78 6.70
CA ASP A 40 -20.51 7.96 7.86
C ASP A 40 -19.16 7.19 7.74
N GLU A 41 -19.12 6.12 6.94
CA GLU A 41 -17.92 5.32 6.68
C GLU A 41 -17.06 5.91 5.56
N MET A 42 -17.60 6.87 4.79
CA MET A 42 -16.96 7.52 3.67
C MET A 42 -16.44 8.91 4.06
N LYS A 43 -15.20 9.20 3.68
CA LYS A 43 -14.57 10.51 3.91
C LYS A 43 -13.76 10.87 2.69
N GLY A 44 -13.75 12.13 2.31
CA GLY A 44 -12.95 12.51 1.14
C GLY A 44 -12.70 13.99 1.01
N LYS A 45 -11.74 14.31 0.16
CA LYS A 45 -11.48 15.67 -0.32
C LYS A 45 -11.58 15.64 -1.82
N ILE A 46 -12.47 16.46 -2.37
CA ILE A 46 -12.68 16.61 -3.80
C ILE A 46 -12.17 17.98 -4.21
N GLY A 47 -11.04 18.01 -4.91
CA GLY A 47 -10.45 19.23 -5.46
C GLY A 47 -10.86 19.47 -6.91
N HIS A 48 -10.26 20.53 -7.50
CA HIS A 48 -10.56 20.97 -8.86
C HIS A 48 -10.03 20.08 -9.98
N ASP A 49 -9.11 19.17 -9.70
CA ASP A 49 -8.60 18.23 -10.70
C ASP A 49 -8.42 16.84 -10.11
N GLN A 50 -8.14 16.78 -8.80
CA GLN A 50 -7.85 15.56 -8.07
C GLN A 50 -8.85 15.36 -6.94
N LEU A 51 -9.10 14.10 -6.61
CA LEU A 51 -9.92 13.73 -5.47
C LEU A 51 -9.31 12.55 -4.72
N THR A 52 -9.55 12.55 -3.41
CA THR A 52 -9.19 11.45 -2.53
C THR A 52 -10.42 11.04 -1.75
N ILE A 53 -10.81 9.78 -1.84
CA ILE A 53 -11.92 9.19 -1.09
C ILE A 53 -11.38 8.04 -0.28
N SER A 54 -11.75 7.98 0.98
CA SER A 54 -11.44 6.91 1.89
C SER A 54 -12.76 6.30 2.38
N HIS A 55 -12.84 4.99 2.39
CA HIS A 55 -13.98 4.25 2.94
C HIS A 55 -13.48 3.32 4.03
N THR A 56 -14.13 3.32 5.19
CA THR A 56 -13.73 2.49 6.35
C THR A 56 -14.73 1.38 6.60
N THR A 57 -14.42 0.16 6.16
CA THR A 57 -15.26 -1.02 6.44
C THR A 57 -14.89 -1.66 7.77
N TRP A 58 -15.88 -2.15 8.51
CA TRP A 58 -15.65 -3.04 9.66
C TRP A 58 -15.67 -4.51 9.23
N TYR A 59 -14.56 -5.23 9.41
CA TYR A 59 -14.47 -6.65 9.11
C TYR A 59 -13.79 -7.40 10.26
N TRP A 60 -14.48 -8.41 10.80
CA TRP A 60 -13.93 -9.27 11.86
C TRP A 60 -13.37 -8.52 13.08
N GLY A 61 -14.06 -7.46 13.53
CA GLY A 61 -13.63 -6.70 14.70
C GLY A 61 -12.48 -5.72 14.45
N ARG A 62 -12.10 -5.50 13.18
CA ARG A 62 -11.07 -4.52 12.78
C ARG A 62 -11.61 -3.56 11.72
N SER A 63 -11.19 -2.30 11.80
CA SER A 63 -11.48 -1.28 10.80
C SER A 63 -10.46 -1.34 9.66
N HIS A 64 -10.95 -1.35 8.42
CA HIS A 64 -10.15 -1.33 7.21
C HIS A 64 -10.47 -0.10 6.38
N THR A 65 -9.50 0.80 6.22
CA THR A 65 -9.68 2.01 5.42
C THR A 65 -9.07 1.86 4.04
N THR A 66 -9.89 1.85 3.00
CA THR A 66 -9.44 1.84 1.60
C THR A 66 -9.47 3.25 1.05
N THR A 67 -8.37 3.71 0.44
CA THR A 67 -8.27 5.06 -0.12
C THR A 67 -8.13 5.01 -1.64
N PHE A 68 -9.10 5.59 -2.33
CA PHE A 68 -9.07 5.90 -3.75
C PHE A 68 -8.48 7.29 -3.98
N ARG A 69 -7.53 7.40 -4.90
CA ARG A 69 -7.05 8.68 -5.42
C ARG A 69 -7.31 8.73 -6.91
N GLY A 70 -8.02 9.75 -7.35
CA GLY A 70 -8.35 9.91 -8.75
C GLY A 70 -8.25 11.35 -9.22
N SER A 71 -8.48 11.51 -10.52
CA SER A 71 -8.55 12.78 -11.22
C SER A 71 -9.69 12.78 -12.22
N TRP A 72 -10.24 13.96 -12.44
CA TRP A 72 -11.26 14.18 -13.45
C TRP A 72 -10.62 14.38 -14.82
N GLN A 73 -11.23 13.83 -15.86
CA GLN A 73 -10.85 14.04 -17.24
C GLN A 73 -12.09 14.39 -18.05
N GLU A 74 -12.07 15.54 -18.72
CA GLU A 74 -13.17 15.93 -19.61
C GLU A 74 -13.15 15.09 -20.88
N THR A 75 -14.35 14.76 -21.35
CA THR A 75 -14.59 14.08 -22.62
C THR A 75 -15.70 14.78 -23.39
N PRO A 76 -15.79 14.59 -24.72
CA PRO A 76 -16.85 15.20 -25.54
C PRO A 76 -18.27 14.83 -25.09
N SER A 77 -18.43 13.75 -24.34
CA SER A 77 -19.72 13.20 -23.88
C SER A 77 -19.95 13.35 -22.37
N GLY A 78 -19.08 14.06 -21.64
CA GLY A 78 -19.18 14.18 -20.18
C GLY A 78 -17.81 14.12 -19.50
N VAL A 79 -17.70 13.40 -18.39
CA VAL A 79 -16.49 13.36 -17.56
C VAL A 79 -16.12 11.92 -17.23
N ILE A 80 -14.83 11.62 -17.25
CA ILE A 80 -14.27 10.37 -16.76
C ILE A 80 -13.57 10.64 -15.43
N LEU A 81 -13.90 9.84 -14.42
CA LEU A 81 -13.13 9.76 -13.18
C LEU A 81 -12.18 8.57 -13.29
N GLU A 82 -10.88 8.84 -13.31
CA GLU A 82 -9.85 7.81 -13.30
C GLU A 82 -9.05 7.86 -12.01
N GLY A 83 -8.62 6.72 -11.50
CA GLY A 83 -7.78 6.70 -10.32
C GLY A 83 -7.29 5.32 -9.91
N VAL A 84 -6.60 5.28 -8.78
CA VAL A 84 -5.97 4.09 -8.21
C VAL A 84 -6.27 3.96 -6.72
N TYR A 85 -6.34 2.73 -6.24
CA TYR A 85 -6.46 2.43 -4.82
C TYR A 85 -5.08 2.39 -4.16
N THR A 86 -4.87 3.15 -3.09
CA THR A 86 -3.53 3.48 -2.56
C THR A 86 -3.11 2.71 -1.31
N ASN A 87 -3.96 1.85 -0.76
CA ASN A 87 -3.65 1.08 0.47
C ASN A 87 -2.44 0.14 0.28
N LEU A 88 -2.20 -0.31 -0.96
CA LEU A 88 -1.05 -1.14 -1.35
C LEU A 88 0.31 -0.42 -1.27
N ALA A 89 0.35 0.88 -1.58
CA ALA A 89 1.60 1.62 -1.71
C ALA A 89 2.28 1.85 -0.34
N PHE A 90 1.49 1.97 0.73
CA PHE A 90 2.01 2.13 2.09
C PHE A 90 2.74 0.86 2.57
N MET A 91 2.16 -0.32 2.35
CA MET A 91 2.80 -1.60 2.70
C MET A 91 4.11 -1.80 1.92
N SER A 92 4.12 -1.48 0.63
CA SER A 92 5.31 -1.55 -0.20
C SER A 92 6.44 -0.64 0.31
N LEU A 93 6.11 0.58 0.75
CA LEU A 93 7.06 1.52 1.34
C LEU A 93 7.66 0.98 2.65
N TRP A 94 6.86 0.37 3.52
CA TRP A 94 7.35 -0.29 4.73
C TRP A 94 8.35 -1.41 4.42
N PHE A 95 8.07 -2.24 3.40
CA PHE A 95 9.00 -3.29 2.99
C PHE A 95 10.34 -2.73 2.51
N THR A 96 10.32 -1.65 1.74
CA THR A 96 11.56 -0.98 1.29
C THR A 96 12.35 -0.45 2.47
N VAL A 97 11.68 0.16 3.47
CA VAL A 97 12.33 0.63 4.69
C VAL A 97 12.94 -0.54 5.48
N VAL A 98 12.19 -1.62 5.68
CA VAL A 98 12.70 -2.85 6.35
C VAL A 98 13.88 -3.43 5.60
N LEU A 99 13.88 -3.39 4.26
CA LEU A 99 14.98 -3.87 3.45
C LEU A 99 16.23 -3.01 3.59
N ILE A 100 16.08 -1.68 3.61
CA ILE A 100 17.18 -0.74 3.84
C ILE A 100 17.77 -0.97 5.23
N ILE A 101 16.94 -0.97 6.27
CA ILE A 101 17.38 -1.24 7.66
C ILE A 101 18.05 -2.60 7.75
N GLY A 102 17.46 -3.63 7.16
CA GLY A 102 17.99 -4.98 7.15
C GLY A 102 19.35 -5.08 6.49
N THR A 103 19.57 -4.34 5.40
CA THR A 103 20.86 -4.29 4.71
C THR A 103 21.93 -3.66 5.60
N PHE A 104 21.61 -2.55 6.27
CA PHE A 104 22.51 -1.94 7.24
C PHE A 104 22.82 -2.86 8.43
N SER A 105 21.82 -3.57 8.95
CA SER A 105 21.99 -4.55 10.03
C SER A 105 22.92 -5.70 9.63
N VAL A 106 22.80 -6.22 8.40
CA VAL A 106 23.71 -7.27 7.89
C VAL A 106 25.14 -6.75 7.80
N ILE A 107 25.34 -5.54 7.28
CA ILE A 107 26.67 -4.92 7.20
C ILE A 107 27.27 -4.79 8.61
N ALA A 108 26.51 -4.23 9.56
CA ALA A 108 26.94 -4.09 10.96
C ALA A 108 27.25 -5.45 11.61
N GLY A 109 26.44 -6.48 11.34
CA GLY A 109 26.65 -7.85 11.80
C GLY A 109 27.95 -8.45 11.27
N VAL A 110 28.27 -8.26 9.99
CA VAL A 110 29.55 -8.71 9.40
C VAL A 110 30.74 -8.04 10.08
N PHE A 111 30.71 -6.72 10.25
CA PHE A 111 31.79 -6.00 10.94
C PHE A 111 31.94 -6.43 12.41
N SER A 112 30.82 -6.67 13.09
CA SER A 112 30.80 -7.16 14.47
C SER A 112 31.38 -8.57 14.57
N LEU A 113 31.04 -9.46 13.61
CA LEU A 113 31.58 -10.82 13.54
C LEU A 113 33.10 -10.82 13.30
N ILE A 114 33.56 -10.00 12.33
CA ILE A 114 34.99 -9.85 12.03
C ILE A 114 35.73 -9.34 13.28
N SER A 115 35.19 -8.32 13.93
CA SER A 115 35.78 -7.77 15.16
C SER A 115 35.83 -8.81 16.28
N ALA A 116 34.75 -9.57 16.50
CA ALA A 116 34.72 -10.63 17.49
C ALA A 116 35.77 -11.72 17.20
N LEU A 117 35.89 -12.15 15.94
CA LEU A 117 36.87 -13.16 15.51
C LEU A 117 38.32 -12.71 15.68
N ILE A 118 38.61 -11.42 15.49
CA ILE A 118 39.95 -10.84 15.67
C ILE A 118 40.28 -10.66 17.17
N THR A 119 39.31 -10.24 17.97
CA THR A 119 39.58 -9.78 19.36
C THR A 119 39.62 -10.95 20.35
N SER A 120 38.75 -11.96 20.23
CA SER A 120 38.96 -13.30 20.77
C SER A 120 37.86 -14.28 20.29
N PRO A 121 38.20 -15.51 19.87
CA PRO A 121 37.22 -16.49 19.40
C PRO A 121 36.30 -17.07 20.50
N LEU A 122 36.45 -16.65 21.76
CA LEU A 122 35.71 -17.17 22.92
C LEU A 122 34.50 -16.31 23.32
N GLN A 123 34.28 -15.15 22.70
CA GLN A 123 33.14 -14.29 23.02
C GLN A 123 31.88 -14.75 22.29
N GLN A 124 31.35 -15.89 22.74
CA GLN A 124 30.21 -16.58 22.15
C GLN A 124 28.94 -15.69 22.06
N SER A 125 28.78 -14.75 22.99
CA SER A 125 27.70 -13.74 22.95
C SER A 125 27.84 -12.76 21.79
N ALA A 126 29.04 -12.25 21.52
CA ALA A 126 29.29 -11.32 20.42
C ALA A 126 29.12 -12.00 19.05
N ILE A 127 29.52 -13.27 18.95
CA ILE A 127 29.28 -14.09 17.75
C ILE A 127 27.77 -14.31 17.56
N GLN A 128 27.03 -14.64 18.62
CA GLN A 128 25.58 -14.86 18.56
C GLN A 128 24.82 -13.59 18.14
N GLU A 129 25.16 -12.42 18.71
CA GLU A 129 24.56 -11.14 18.31
C GLU A 129 24.85 -10.83 16.84
N ALA A 130 26.10 -10.99 16.40
CA ALA A 130 26.48 -10.77 15.00
C ALA A 130 25.72 -11.69 14.03
N LEU A 131 25.49 -12.96 14.41
CA LEU A 131 24.67 -13.89 13.64
C LEU A 131 23.18 -13.46 13.60
N ILE A 132 22.62 -12.97 14.72
CA ILE A 132 21.26 -12.44 14.74
C ILE A 132 21.12 -11.25 13.78
N PHE A 133 22.07 -10.30 13.81
CA PHE A 133 22.06 -9.16 12.88
C PHE A 133 22.25 -9.57 11.41
N MET A 134 22.94 -10.69 11.17
CA MET A 134 23.18 -11.21 9.83
C MET A 134 21.99 -11.99 9.26
N PHE A 135 21.28 -12.77 10.09
CA PHE A 135 20.24 -13.70 9.63
C PHE A 135 18.79 -13.25 9.89
N ALA A 136 18.54 -12.43 10.92
CA ALA A 136 17.19 -11.94 11.20
C ALA A 136 16.61 -11.10 10.06
N PRO A 137 17.35 -10.17 9.42
CA PRO A 137 16.79 -9.36 8.35
C PRO A 137 16.42 -10.14 7.08
N PRO A 138 17.27 -11.05 6.55
CA PRO A 138 16.88 -11.93 5.44
C PRO A 138 15.65 -12.81 5.77
N GLY A 139 15.57 -13.33 7.01
CA GLY A 139 14.43 -14.13 7.46
C GLY A 139 13.11 -13.34 7.46
N MET A 140 13.12 -12.11 7.97
CA MET A 140 11.93 -11.24 7.95
C MET A 140 11.52 -10.87 6.52
N LEU A 141 12.48 -10.62 5.62
CA LEU A 141 12.18 -10.33 4.21
C LEU A 141 11.55 -11.54 3.49
N ALA A 142 12.03 -12.76 3.78
CA ALA A 142 11.46 -13.97 3.21
C ALA A 142 10.01 -14.20 3.67
N LEU A 143 9.75 -14.04 4.97
CA LEU A 143 8.40 -14.10 5.54
C LEU A 143 7.49 -13.03 4.95
N GLY A 144 7.98 -11.79 4.87
CA GLY A 144 7.27 -10.67 4.25
C GLY A 144 6.87 -10.98 2.80
N THR A 145 7.81 -11.50 2.01
CA THR A 145 7.57 -11.88 0.61
C THR A 145 6.50 -12.96 0.48
N LEU A 146 6.47 -13.94 1.40
CA LEU A 146 5.43 -14.99 1.43
C LEU A 146 4.05 -14.46 1.81
N LEU A 147 3.98 -13.46 2.70
CA LEU A 147 2.72 -12.88 3.15
C LEU A 147 2.13 -11.86 2.18
N MET A 148 2.95 -11.23 1.33
CA MET A 148 2.52 -10.17 0.41
C MET A 148 1.33 -10.55 -0.50
N PRO A 149 1.28 -11.74 -1.12
CA PRO A 149 0.11 -12.15 -1.90
C PRO A 149 -1.18 -12.20 -1.08
N PHE A 150 -1.11 -12.65 0.18
CA PHE A 150 -2.26 -12.72 1.07
C PHE A 150 -2.73 -11.33 1.52
N ILE A 151 -1.78 -10.45 1.85
CA ILE A 151 -2.08 -9.05 2.20
C ILE A 151 -2.74 -8.36 1.00
N THR A 152 -2.18 -8.55 -0.20
CA THR A 152 -2.71 -7.96 -1.44
C THR A 152 -4.11 -8.48 -1.76
N ALA A 153 -4.33 -9.79 -1.67
CA ALA A 153 -5.64 -10.40 -1.90
C ALA A 153 -6.69 -9.92 -0.88
N HIS A 154 -6.29 -9.83 0.40
CA HIS A 154 -7.15 -9.33 1.45
C HIS A 154 -7.50 -7.85 1.26
N GLN A 155 -6.56 -7.03 0.80
CA GLN A 155 -6.82 -5.62 0.46
C GLN A 155 -7.73 -5.47 -0.76
N SER A 156 -7.51 -6.28 -1.80
CA SER A 156 -8.35 -6.28 -3.01
C SER A 156 -9.80 -6.62 -2.72
N HIS A 157 -10.09 -7.35 -1.64
CA HIS A 157 -11.46 -7.67 -1.23
C HIS A 157 -12.28 -6.43 -0.84
N PHE A 158 -11.64 -5.33 -0.42
CA PHE A 158 -12.33 -4.11 0.04
C PHE A 158 -12.43 -3.00 -1.03
N ASN A 159 -11.72 -3.13 -2.16
CA ASN A 159 -11.83 -2.20 -3.29
C ASN A 159 -13.22 -2.17 -3.96
N PRO A 160 -13.98 -3.29 -4.05
CA PRO A 160 -15.31 -3.29 -4.67
C PRO A 160 -16.33 -2.39 -3.99
N THR A 161 -16.25 -2.21 -2.66
CA THR A 161 -17.22 -1.40 -1.91
C THR A 161 -17.13 0.08 -2.31
N ILE A 162 -15.92 0.65 -2.24
CA ILE A 162 -15.69 2.04 -2.66
C ILE A 162 -15.96 2.23 -4.17
N LYS A 163 -15.70 1.20 -5.00
CA LYS A 163 -16.04 1.20 -6.42
C LYS A 163 -17.55 1.30 -6.65
N GLN A 164 -18.34 0.51 -5.93
CA GLN A 164 -19.80 0.52 -6.02
C GLN A 164 -20.38 1.86 -5.60
N LEU A 165 -19.90 2.44 -4.50
CA LEU A 165 -20.35 3.76 -4.02
C LEU A 165 -20.07 4.86 -5.04
N ILE A 166 -18.86 4.91 -5.60
CA ILE A 166 -18.52 5.89 -6.64
C ILE A 166 -19.40 5.69 -7.89
N GLN A 167 -19.66 4.43 -8.28
CA GLN A 167 -20.54 4.14 -9.41
C GLN A 167 -22.00 4.50 -9.15
N GLN A 168 -22.50 4.32 -7.93
CA GLN A 168 -23.86 4.70 -7.54
C GLN A 168 -24.04 6.22 -7.52
N ALA A 169 -23.01 6.96 -7.12
CA ALA A 169 -23.06 8.42 -7.13
C ALA A 169 -22.98 9.02 -8.55
N LEU A 170 -22.27 8.37 -9.48
CA LEU A 170 -21.94 8.93 -10.80
C LEU A 170 -22.71 8.35 -11.99
N LYS A 171 -23.48 7.27 -11.80
CA LYS A 171 -24.45 6.77 -12.80
C LYS A 171 -25.82 7.38 -12.54
#